data_AF-A0AA96GGL1-F1
#
_entry.id   AF-A0AA96GGL1-F1
#
_cell.length_a   1.000
_cell.length_b   1.000
_cell.length_c   1.000
_cell.angle_alpha   90.00
_cell.angle_beta   90.00
_cell.angle_gamma   90.00
#
_symmetry.space_group_name_H-M   'P 1'
#
loop_
_entity.id
_entity.type
_entity.pdbx_description
1 polymer ?
#
loop_
_entity_poly.entity_id
_entity_poly.type
_entity_poly.pdbx_seq_one_letter_code
_entity_poly.pdbx_strand_id
1 'polypeptide(L)'
;MEIRFQPALLQEVIDSFAEKTEREGDPTYFNEFHEFADPIYEKFSLDDRDPEFKRLYQHLFAKWGFAEILRDAFDDFPVLRDKTGIVLVRGVLKEDQEGVDVLRKWGVVEEKLARQFEEAGKKGVGIKLIPRRFYDPAITRYLRHELTHISDMLDEAFGYDPDTKVGLNPGEEHLILNRYRVLWNLHVDSRIARTGKEPMFSKEYRFREFRSWYRKIPPGQVESVFEGIWQTDYLTHAELVEMASDTIRVIERAIEVEDSEVPDVPTKPMLLPGFPCPLCRFPTYTWVENMDETLEGFVLDFIRENHPGWDVEYGACDRCVEVYKLRASGVV
;
A
#
# COMPACT_ATOMS: atom_id res chain seq x y z
N MET A 1 -20.35 -14.33 -3.60
CA MET A 1 -19.71 -13.06 -3.23
C MET A 1 -20.38 -11.95 -4.01
N GLU A 2 -20.76 -10.87 -3.35
CA GLU A 2 -21.32 -9.66 -3.97
C GLU A 2 -20.28 -8.53 -3.95
N ILE A 3 -20.18 -7.71 -4.99
CA ILE A 3 -19.28 -6.54 -5.02
C ILE A 3 -20.16 -5.28 -5.15
N ARG A 4 -20.03 -4.36 -4.19
CA ARG A 4 -20.74 -3.07 -4.20
C ARG A 4 -19.73 -1.92 -4.25
N PHE A 5 -19.98 -0.97 -5.14
CA PHE A 5 -19.19 0.24 -5.29
C PHE A 5 -19.94 1.43 -4.69
N GLN A 6 -19.22 2.31 -4.01
CA GLN A 6 -19.79 3.56 -3.52
C GLN A 6 -20.19 4.47 -4.71
N PRO A 7 -21.40 5.07 -4.73
CA PRO A 7 -21.83 5.92 -5.85
C PRO A 7 -20.87 7.06 -6.18
N ALA A 8 -20.29 7.71 -5.17
CA ALA A 8 -19.31 8.78 -5.37
C ALA A 8 -18.04 8.31 -6.11
N LEU A 9 -17.59 7.07 -5.84
CA LEU A 9 -16.46 6.49 -6.58
C LEU A 9 -16.82 6.29 -8.05
N LEU A 10 -18.02 5.75 -8.33
CA LEU A 10 -18.47 5.52 -9.71
C LEU A 10 -18.47 6.82 -10.50
N GLN A 11 -19.06 7.87 -9.94
CA GLN A 11 -19.06 9.20 -10.53
C GLN A 11 -17.63 9.68 -10.83
N GLU A 12 -16.75 9.65 -9.83
CA GLU A 12 -15.38 10.18 -9.99
C GLU A 12 -14.55 9.40 -11.02
N VAL A 13 -14.71 8.09 -11.11
CA VAL A 13 -14.06 7.27 -12.14
C VAL A 13 -14.57 7.64 -13.53
N ILE A 14 -15.89 7.73 -13.71
CA ILE A 14 -16.49 8.04 -15.01
C ILE A 14 -16.10 9.44 -15.49
N ASP A 15 -16.27 10.44 -14.62
CA ASP A 15 -15.99 11.85 -14.95
C ASP A 15 -14.49 12.04 -15.29
N SER A 16 -13.58 11.52 -14.44
CA SER A 16 -12.14 11.68 -14.64
C SER A 16 -11.60 10.88 -15.82
N PHE A 17 -12.17 9.70 -16.11
CA PHE A 17 -11.77 8.90 -17.27
C PHE A 17 -12.18 9.57 -18.58
N ALA A 18 -13.45 10.00 -18.68
CA ALA A 18 -13.96 10.67 -19.88
C ALA A 18 -13.19 11.98 -20.17
N GLU A 19 -12.93 12.78 -19.15
CA GLU A 19 -12.14 14.01 -19.27
C GLU A 19 -10.69 13.72 -19.69
N LYS A 20 -10.06 12.68 -19.13
CA LYS A 20 -8.71 12.27 -19.50
C LYS A 20 -8.63 11.87 -20.96
N THR A 21 -9.51 10.98 -21.42
CA THR A 21 -9.46 10.47 -22.81
C THR A 21 -9.73 11.58 -23.82
N GLU A 22 -10.65 12.50 -23.51
CA GLU A 22 -10.92 13.67 -24.36
C GLU A 22 -9.66 14.55 -24.49
N ARG A 23 -8.99 14.85 -23.38
CA ARG A 23 -7.73 15.62 -23.39
C ARG A 23 -6.60 14.90 -24.15
N GLU A 24 -6.62 13.57 -24.16
CA GLU A 24 -5.69 12.73 -24.93
C GLU A 24 -6.07 12.60 -26.42
N GLY A 25 -7.19 13.22 -26.84
CA GLY A 25 -7.64 13.30 -28.23
C GLY A 25 -8.70 12.27 -28.63
N ASP A 26 -9.23 11.48 -27.68
CA ASP A 26 -10.31 10.53 -27.89
C ASP A 26 -11.61 10.98 -27.18
N PRO A 27 -12.54 11.63 -27.90
CA PRO A 27 -13.78 12.12 -27.30
C PRO A 27 -14.87 11.05 -27.16
N THR A 28 -14.59 9.77 -27.47
CA THR A 28 -15.59 8.70 -27.50
C THR A 28 -16.38 8.60 -26.19
N TYR A 29 -15.69 8.51 -25.06
CA TYR A 29 -16.31 8.36 -23.74
C TYR A 29 -17.03 9.62 -23.27
N PHE A 30 -16.49 10.80 -23.63
CA PHE A 30 -17.12 12.08 -23.34
C PHE A 30 -18.46 12.22 -24.09
N ASN A 31 -18.46 11.96 -25.40
CA ASN A 31 -19.67 12.00 -26.22
C ASN A 31 -20.71 10.98 -25.75
N GLU A 32 -20.27 9.76 -25.42
CA GLU A 32 -21.15 8.72 -24.91
C GLU A 32 -21.77 9.11 -23.56
N PHE A 33 -20.99 9.68 -22.63
CA PHE A 33 -21.53 10.19 -21.37
C PHE A 33 -22.65 11.21 -21.62
N HIS A 34 -22.43 12.18 -22.51
CA HIS A 34 -23.41 13.20 -22.85
C HIS A 34 -24.67 12.64 -23.53
N GLU A 35 -24.53 11.64 -24.40
CA GLU A 35 -25.66 10.95 -25.03
C GLU A 35 -26.66 10.41 -23.99
N PHE A 36 -26.14 9.91 -22.86
CA PHE A 36 -26.99 9.42 -21.76
C PHE A 36 -27.36 10.49 -20.73
N ALA A 37 -26.48 11.47 -20.48
CA ALA A 37 -26.69 12.51 -19.48
C ALA A 37 -27.70 13.60 -19.94
N ASP A 38 -27.64 14.01 -21.21
CA ASP A 38 -28.50 15.08 -21.75
C ASP A 38 -30.01 14.75 -21.60
N PRO A 39 -30.48 13.52 -21.90
CA PRO A 39 -31.86 13.13 -21.64
C PRO A 39 -32.29 13.23 -20.16
N ILE A 40 -31.36 13.09 -19.21
CA ILE A 40 -31.67 13.23 -17.78
C ILE A 40 -32.01 14.69 -17.47
N TYR A 41 -31.25 15.64 -18.04
CA TYR A 41 -31.54 17.06 -17.92
C TYR A 41 -32.88 17.44 -18.55
N GLU A 42 -33.24 16.84 -19.69
CA GLU A 42 -34.47 17.15 -20.43
C GLU A 42 -35.74 16.54 -19.81
N LYS A 43 -35.65 15.30 -19.30
CA LYS A 43 -36.84 14.50 -18.95
C LYS A 43 -37.18 14.50 -17.46
N PHE A 44 -36.22 14.82 -16.59
CA PHE A 44 -36.40 14.71 -15.14
C PHE A 44 -36.34 16.08 -14.46
N SER A 45 -37.18 16.23 -13.43
CA SER A 45 -37.17 17.39 -12.54
C SER A 45 -35.86 17.44 -11.74
N LEU A 46 -35.50 18.60 -11.19
CA LEU A 46 -34.26 18.74 -10.40
C LEU A 46 -34.14 17.71 -9.27
N ASP A 47 -35.25 17.42 -8.58
CA ASP A 47 -35.27 16.49 -7.44
C ASP A 47 -35.13 15.02 -7.88
N ASP A 48 -35.58 14.69 -9.10
CA ASP A 48 -35.55 13.32 -9.64
C ASP A 48 -34.25 13.00 -10.38
N ARG A 49 -33.39 13.99 -10.67
CA ARG A 49 -32.14 13.78 -11.45
C ARG A 49 -31.10 12.95 -10.70
N ASP A 50 -30.93 13.15 -9.39
CA ASP A 50 -29.88 12.49 -8.62
C ASP A 50 -29.98 10.94 -8.65
N PRO A 51 -31.16 10.33 -8.44
CA PRO A 51 -31.34 8.89 -8.65
C PRO A 51 -31.02 8.40 -10.07
N GLU A 52 -31.36 9.18 -11.10
CA GLU A 52 -31.08 8.82 -12.49
C GLU A 52 -29.60 8.92 -12.82
N PHE A 53 -28.89 9.96 -12.33
CA PHE A 53 -27.43 10.04 -12.46
C PHE A 53 -26.73 8.88 -11.76
N LYS A 54 -27.20 8.46 -10.58
CA LYS A 54 -26.66 7.26 -9.91
C LYS A 54 -26.80 6.00 -10.77
N ARG A 55 -27.93 5.82 -11.45
CA ARG A 55 -28.13 4.72 -12.39
C ARG A 55 -27.25 4.85 -13.64
N LEU A 56 -27.09 6.07 -14.16
CA LEU A 56 -26.22 6.36 -15.29
C LEU A 56 -24.77 5.97 -14.97
N TYR A 57 -24.22 6.46 -13.87
CA TYR A 57 -22.85 6.14 -13.47
C TYR A 57 -22.65 4.64 -13.25
N GLN A 58 -23.62 3.94 -12.64
CA GLN A 58 -23.59 2.49 -12.52
C GLN A 58 -23.59 1.79 -13.90
N HIS A 59 -24.42 2.27 -14.83
CA HIS A 59 -24.51 1.73 -16.17
C HIS A 59 -23.19 1.90 -16.93
N LEU A 60 -22.65 3.12 -16.98
CA LEU A 60 -21.41 3.43 -17.69
C LEU A 60 -20.22 2.70 -17.07
N PHE A 61 -20.15 2.63 -15.74
CA PHE A 61 -19.05 1.95 -15.06
C PHE A 61 -18.99 0.45 -15.40
N ALA A 62 -20.15 -0.20 -15.53
CA ALA A 62 -20.22 -1.58 -16.02
C ALA A 62 -19.96 -1.66 -17.54
N LYS A 63 -20.54 -0.74 -18.33
CA LYS A 63 -20.41 -0.74 -19.79
C LYS A 63 -18.96 -0.55 -20.25
N TRP A 64 -18.21 0.29 -19.55
CA TRP A 64 -16.80 0.57 -19.83
C TRP A 64 -15.84 -0.45 -19.21
N GLY A 65 -16.37 -1.50 -18.57
CA GLY A 65 -15.57 -2.63 -18.09
C GLY A 65 -14.91 -2.44 -16.72
N PHE A 66 -15.18 -1.34 -16.01
CA PHE A 66 -14.53 -1.08 -14.72
C PHE A 66 -15.01 -2.00 -13.59
N ALA A 67 -16.24 -2.50 -13.68
CA ALA A 67 -16.76 -3.46 -12.71
C ALA A 67 -16.07 -4.82 -12.82
N GLU A 68 -15.68 -5.19 -14.04
CA GLU A 68 -15.07 -6.47 -14.42
C GLU A 68 -13.65 -6.56 -13.87
N ILE A 69 -12.89 -5.45 -13.83
CA ILE A 69 -11.53 -5.41 -13.26
C ILE A 69 -11.46 -6.04 -11.86
N LEU A 70 -12.40 -5.67 -10.97
CA LEU A 70 -12.43 -6.25 -9.62
C LEU A 70 -12.91 -7.70 -9.66
N ARG A 71 -13.90 -8.04 -10.49
CA ARG A 71 -14.40 -9.43 -10.57
C ARG A 71 -13.31 -10.38 -11.03
N ASP A 72 -12.59 -10.01 -12.08
CA ASP A 72 -11.50 -10.80 -12.68
C ASP A 72 -10.33 -10.94 -11.70
N ALA A 73 -10.04 -9.92 -10.88
CA ALA A 73 -9.03 -10.02 -9.85
C ALA A 73 -9.32 -11.13 -8.82
N PHE A 74 -10.59 -11.41 -8.52
CA PHE A 74 -10.96 -12.50 -7.61
C PHE A 74 -10.91 -13.90 -8.25
N ASP A 75 -10.82 -14.02 -9.58
CA ASP A 75 -10.70 -15.33 -10.23
C ASP A 75 -9.37 -16.02 -9.89
N ASP A 76 -8.34 -15.23 -9.57
CA ASP A 76 -7.06 -15.70 -9.02
C ASP A 76 -7.18 -16.25 -7.58
N PHE A 77 -8.31 -16.02 -6.89
CA PHE A 77 -8.50 -16.32 -5.46
C PHE A 77 -9.85 -17.04 -5.19
N PRO A 78 -10.05 -18.27 -5.69
CA PRO A 78 -11.31 -18.99 -5.53
C PRO A 78 -11.69 -19.21 -4.06
N VAL A 79 -10.71 -19.55 -3.20
CA VAL A 79 -10.93 -19.72 -1.75
C VAL A 79 -11.42 -18.42 -1.10
N LEU A 80 -10.88 -17.29 -1.54
CA LEU A 80 -11.29 -15.98 -1.04
C LEU A 80 -12.72 -15.66 -1.43
N ARG A 81 -13.13 -16.01 -2.66
CA ARG A 81 -14.52 -15.85 -3.13
C ARG A 81 -15.51 -16.66 -2.30
N ASP A 82 -15.12 -17.84 -1.85
CA ASP A 82 -15.97 -18.71 -1.04
C ASP A 82 -16.14 -18.18 0.38
N LYS A 83 -15.03 -17.70 0.98
CA LYS A 83 -15.00 -17.11 2.33
C LYS A 83 -15.60 -15.69 2.38
N THR A 84 -15.75 -15.01 1.25
CA THR A 84 -16.22 -13.62 1.19
C THR A 84 -17.70 -13.53 0.82
N GLY A 85 -18.48 -12.91 1.69
CA GLY A 85 -19.90 -12.61 1.45
C GLY A 85 -20.05 -11.41 0.53
N ILE A 86 -19.41 -10.30 0.91
CA ILE A 86 -19.50 -9.01 0.24
C ILE A 86 -18.15 -8.28 0.20
N VAL A 87 -17.93 -7.55 -0.89
CA VAL A 87 -16.80 -6.63 -1.09
C VAL A 87 -17.38 -5.23 -1.24
N LEU A 88 -16.95 -4.30 -0.37
CA LEU A 88 -17.33 -2.90 -0.42
C LEU A 88 -16.16 -2.07 -0.95
N VAL A 89 -16.32 -1.49 -2.14
CA VAL A 89 -15.30 -0.69 -2.81
C VAL A 89 -15.64 0.80 -2.66
N ARG A 90 -14.70 1.58 -2.14
CA ARG A 90 -14.86 3.02 -1.93
C ARG A 90 -13.69 3.85 -2.45
N GLY A 91 -13.98 5.08 -2.82
CA GLY A 91 -13.00 6.06 -3.25
C GLY A 91 -12.20 6.63 -2.07
N VAL A 92 -10.92 6.91 -2.31
CA VAL A 92 -10.06 7.71 -1.43
C VAL A 92 -9.29 8.74 -2.24
N LEU A 93 -8.78 9.78 -1.58
CA LEU A 93 -8.18 10.94 -2.25
C LEU A 93 -6.66 10.82 -2.42
N LYS A 94 -6.01 9.98 -1.61
CA LYS A 94 -4.54 9.87 -1.54
C LYS A 94 -4.08 8.41 -1.53
N GLU A 95 -2.87 8.18 -2.04
CA GLU A 95 -2.27 6.85 -2.17
C GLU A 95 -2.04 6.18 -0.81
N ASP A 96 -1.71 6.96 0.22
CA ASP A 96 -1.54 6.47 1.60
C ASP A 96 -2.86 6.06 2.27
N GLN A 97 -4.00 6.31 1.63
CA GLN A 97 -5.33 5.90 2.09
C GLN A 97 -5.86 4.67 1.33
N GLU A 98 -5.19 4.26 0.26
CA GLU A 98 -5.51 3.03 -0.46
C GLU A 98 -5.22 1.81 0.42
N GLY A 99 -5.90 0.72 0.15
CA GLY A 99 -5.64 -0.56 0.80
C GLY A 99 -6.91 -1.37 1.03
N VAL A 100 -6.72 -2.55 1.60
CA VAL A 100 -7.79 -3.49 1.89
C VAL A 100 -7.84 -3.87 3.36
N ASP A 101 -9.02 -4.28 3.83
CA ASP A 101 -9.21 -4.77 5.19
C ASP A 101 -10.40 -5.72 5.27
N VAL A 102 -10.41 -6.60 6.28
CA VAL A 102 -11.57 -7.41 6.64
C VAL A 102 -12.51 -6.56 7.50
N LEU A 103 -13.78 -6.51 7.11
CA LEU A 103 -14.77 -5.70 7.82
C LEU A 103 -14.99 -6.26 9.24
N ARG A 104 -14.59 -5.49 10.26
CA ARG A 104 -14.89 -5.79 11.68
C ARG A 104 -16.40 -5.73 11.99
N LYS A 105 -17.13 -4.91 11.25
CA LYS A 105 -18.58 -4.71 11.37
C LYS A 105 -19.18 -4.59 9.98
N TRP A 106 -20.38 -5.13 9.81
CA TRP A 106 -21.10 -5.10 8.52
C TRP A 106 -21.64 -3.72 8.14
N GLY A 107 -21.59 -2.72 9.03
CA GLY A 107 -21.75 -1.30 8.69
C GLY A 107 -22.99 -0.99 7.86
N VAL A 108 -22.77 -0.50 6.63
CA VAL A 108 -23.80 -0.09 5.64
C VAL A 108 -24.47 -1.26 4.91
N VAL A 109 -24.07 -2.49 5.19
CA VAL A 109 -24.72 -3.69 4.65
C VAL A 109 -26.06 -3.89 5.34
N GLU A 110 -27.09 -4.19 4.56
CA GLU A 110 -28.42 -4.47 5.06
C GLU A 110 -28.39 -5.56 6.13
N GLU A 111 -29.04 -5.33 7.28
CA GLU A 111 -28.95 -6.22 8.46
C GLU A 111 -29.30 -7.66 8.12
N LYS A 112 -30.34 -7.88 7.30
CA LYS A 112 -30.75 -9.21 6.86
C LYS A 112 -29.66 -9.91 6.04
N LEU A 113 -28.99 -9.18 5.16
CA LEU A 113 -27.93 -9.72 4.31
C LEU A 113 -26.66 -10.00 5.13
N ALA A 114 -26.32 -9.09 6.06
CA ALA A 114 -25.23 -9.31 7.00
C ALA A 114 -25.43 -10.60 7.82
N ARG A 115 -26.62 -10.81 8.39
CA ARG A 115 -26.96 -12.04 9.12
C ARG A 115 -26.80 -13.31 8.27
N GLN A 116 -27.24 -13.27 7.00
CA GLN A 116 -27.08 -14.40 6.08
C GLN A 116 -25.61 -14.74 5.84
N PHE A 117 -24.74 -13.74 5.71
CA PHE A 117 -23.31 -13.96 5.55
C PHE A 117 -22.65 -14.47 6.84
N GLU A 118 -23.03 -13.94 8.00
CA GLU A 118 -22.55 -14.41 9.31
C GLU A 118 -22.92 -15.87 9.57
N GLU A 119 -24.18 -16.26 9.33
CA GLU A 119 -24.66 -17.63 9.47
C GLU A 119 -23.93 -18.60 8.53
N ALA A 120 -23.54 -18.12 7.35
CA ALA A 120 -22.74 -18.87 6.39
C ALA A 120 -21.22 -18.84 6.69
N GLY A 121 -20.79 -18.23 7.81
CA GLY A 121 -19.38 -18.10 8.19
C GLY A 121 -18.55 -17.19 7.28
N LYS A 122 -19.20 -16.37 6.44
CA LYS A 122 -18.53 -15.49 5.47
C LYS A 122 -18.11 -14.17 6.11
N LYS A 123 -17.09 -13.55 5.51
CA LYS A 123 -16.57 -12.24 5.92
C LYS A 123 -16.88 -11.16 4.89
N GLY A 124 -16.88 -9.91 5.34
CA GLY A 124 -16.92 -8.74 4.47
C GLY A 124 -15.51 -8.24 4.22
N VAL A 125 -15.24 -7.74 3.01
CA VAL A 125 -13.96 -7.14 2.63
C VAL A 125 -14.20 -5.70 2.21
N GLY A 126 -13.38 -4.77 2.72
CA GLY A 126 -13.36 -3.38 2.29
C GLY A 126 -12.17 -3.12 1.37
N ILE A 127 -12.40 -2.48 0.23
CA ILE A 127 -11.35 -2.04 -0.69
C ILE A 127 -11.42 -0.52 -0.83
N LYS A 128 -10.29 0.16 -0.61
CA LYS A 128 -10.12 1.60 -0.80
C LYS A 128 -9.19 1.83 -1.97
N LEU A 129 -9.66 2.58 -2.97
CA LEU A 129 -8.91 2.89 -4.18
C LEU A 129 -9.04 4.37 -4.51
N ILE A 130 -7.98 4.96 -5.03
CA ILE A 130 -8.11 6.22 -5.76
C ILE A 130 -8.81 5.92 -7.09
N PRO A 131 -9.81 6.71 -7.50
CA PRO A 131 -10.53 6.52 -8.76
C PRO A 131 -9.63 6.27 -9.97
N ARG A 132 -8.51 7.00 -10.06
CA ARG A 132 -7.57 6.88 -11.19
C ARG A 132 -6.97 5.48 -11.39
N ARG A 133 -7.00 4.62 -10.36
CA ARG A 133 -6.52 3.24 -10.47
C ARG A 133 -7.33 2.44 -11.49
N PHE A 134 -8.61 2.73 -11.68
CA PHE A 134 -9.47 1.96 -12.59
C PHE A 134 -9.01 2.00 -14.05
N TYR A 135 -8.20 2.99 -14.42
CA TYR A 135 -7.60 3.13 -15.75
C TYR A 135 -6.06 3.23 -15.68
N ASP A 136 -5.47 2.75 -14.59
CA ASP A 136 -4.03 2.53 -14.43
C ASP A 136 -3.72 1.08 -14.82
N PRO A 137 -2.82 0.84 -15.80
CA PRO A 137 -2.41 -0.52 -16.18
C PRO A 137 -1.87 -1.38 -15.02
N ALA A 138 -1.41 -0.74 -13.92
CA ALA A 138 -0.91 -1.44 -12.75
C ALA A 138 -2.01 -2.00 -11.83
N ILE A 139 -3.30 -1.68 -12.03
CA ILE A 139 -4.38 -2.07 -11.11
C ILE A 139 -4.46 -3.57 -10.86
N THR A 140 -4.22 -4.39 -11.88
CA THR A 140 -4.26 -5.86 -11.73
C THR A 140 -3.16 -6.35 -10.78
N ARG A 141 -1.97 -5.73 -10.80
CA ARG A 141 -0.88 -6.06 -9.86
C ARG A 141 -1.20 -5.58 -8.46
N TYR A 142 -1.74 -4.36 -8.34
CA TYR A 142 -2.19 -3.80 -7.08
C TYR A 142 -3.25 -4.70 -6.42
N LEU A 143 -4.31 -5.05 -7.15
CA LEU A 143 -5.38 -5.91 -6.63
C LEU A 143 -4.86 -7.28 -6.24
N ARG A 144 -3.96 -7.89 -7.02
CA ARG A 144 -3.35 -9.16 -6.64
C ARG A 144 -2.56 -9.07 -5.34
N HIS A 145 -1.78 -8.01 -5.16
CA HIS A 145 -1.04 -7.75 -3.94
C HIS A 145 -1.98 -7.63 -2.74
N GLU A 146 -2.97 -6.75 -2.83
CA GLU A 146 -3.92 -6.52 -1.76
C GLU A 146 -4.79 -7.75 -1.46
N LEU A 147 -5.30 -8.46 -2.46
CA LEU A 147 -6.11 -9.67 -2.25
C LEU A 147 -5.31 -10.82 -1.64
N THR A 148 -3.99 -10.86 -1.86
CA THR A 148 -3.10 -11.80 -1.17
C THR A 148 -3.04 -11.48 0.33
N HIS A 149 -3.02 -10.19 0.73
CA HIS A 149 -3.15 -9.82 2.14
C HIS A 149 -4.49 -10.26 2.74
N ILE A 150 -5.61 -10.09 2.03
CA ILE A 150 -6.91 -10.59 2.53
C ILE A 150 -6.91 -12.11 2.62
N SER A 151 -6.28 -12.81 1.67
CA SER A 151 -6.15 -14.27 1.72
C SER A 151 -5.43 -14.70 3.01
N ASP A 152 -4.36 -14.01 3.39
CA ASP A 152 -3.66 -14.25 4.66
C ASP A 152 -4.57 -13.94 5.86
N MET A 153 -5.24 -12.78 5.87
CA MET A 153 -6.12 -12.38 6.98
C MET A 153 -7.28 -13.35 7.21
N LEU A 154 -7.72 -14.07 6.17
CA LEU A 154 -8.79 -15.07 6.23
C LEU A 154 -8.29 -16.51 6.33
N ASP A 155 -6.98 -16.73 6.33
CA ASP A 155 -6.37 -18.03 6.55
C ASP A 155 -6.16 -18.28 8.06
N GLU A 156 -6.80 -19.33 8.58
CA GLU A 156 -6.67 -19.70 9.98
C GLU A 156 -5.24 -20.11 10.34
N ALA A 157 -4.50 -20.70 9.40
CA ALA A 157 -3.10 -21.08 9.60
C ALA A 157 -2.19 -19.85 9.69
N PHE A 158 -2.58 -18.73 9.08
CA PHE A 158 -1.81 -17.49 9.13
C PHE A 158 -1.98 -16.83 10.50
N GLY A 159 -3.17 -16.99 11.11
CA GLY A 159 -3.43 -16.56 12.47
C GLY A 159 -3.45 -15.04 12.65
N TYR A 160 -3.99 -14.31 11.66
CA TYR A 160 -4.11 -12.86 11.74
C TYR A 160 -4.95 -12.43 12.95
N ASP A 161 -4.37 -11.60 13.80
CA ASP A 161 -5.07 -10.98 14.93
C ASP A 161 -5.08 -9.45 14.76
N PRO A 162 -6.25 -8.85 14.48
CA PRO A 162 -6.38 -7.41 14.29
C PRO A 162 -6.25 -6.60 15.60
N ASP A 163 -6.21 -7.27 16.75
CA ASP A 163 -6.06 -6.66 18.07
C ASP A 163 -4.66 -6.89 18.67
N THR A 164 -3.72 -7.44 17.89
CA THR A 164 -2.31 -7.57 18.25
C THR A 164 -1.74 -6.21 18.67
N LYS A 165 -1.24 -6.15 19.90
CA LYS A 165 -0.56 -4.98 20.46
C LYS A 165 0.94 -5.16 20.40
N VAL A 166 1.64 -4.13 19.95
CA VAL A 166 3.11 -4.14 19.83
C VAL A 166 3.71 -2.89 20.46
N GLY A 167 4.95 -3.02 20.95
CA GLY A 167 5.70 -1.94 21.56
C GLY A 167 5.22 -1.55 22.97
N LEU A 168 6.09 -0.87 23.71
CA LEU A 168 5.81 -0.37 25.06
C LEU A 168 5.33 1.09 25.06
N ASN A 169 5.51 1.79 23.94
CA ASN A 169 5.16 3.19 23.76
C ASN A 169 4.81 3.47 22.28
N PRO A 170 4.15 4.60 21.95
CA PRO A 170 3.69 4.89 20.59
C PRO A 170 4.80 4.94 19.53
N GLY A 171 6.02 5.36 19.90
CA GLY A 171 7.14 5.42 18.96
C GLY A 171 7.66 4.03 18.60
N GLU A 172 7.76 3.15 19.59
CA GLU A 172 8.13 1.75 19.39
C GLU A 172 7.04 0.98 18.64
N GLU A 173 5.77 1.16 19.01
CA GLU A 173 4.62 0.60 18.30
C GLU A 173 4.66 0.97 16.82
N HIS A 174 4.83 2.26 16.51
CA HIS A 174 4.91 2.73 15.12
C HIS A 174 6.09 2.13 14.36
N LEU A 175 7.26 1.97 14.99
CA LEU A 175 8.42 1.32 14.37
C LEU A 175 8.12 -0.15 14.03
N ILE A 176 7.55 -0.89 14.99
CA ILE A 176 7.23 -2.31 14.81
C ILE A 176 6.18 -2.49 13.72
N LEU A 177 5.11 -1.69 13.71
CA LEU A 177 4.06 -1.77 12.69
C LEU A 177 4.59 -1.49 11.28
N ASN A 178 5.52 -0.55 11.13
CA ASN A 178 6.14 -0.30 9.83
C ASN A 178 7.05 -1.44 9.38
N ARG A 179 7.83 -2.03 10.29
CA ARG A 179 8.64 -3.21 10.00
C ARG A 179 7.78 -4.41 9.63
N TYR A 180 6.68 -4.62 10.34
CA TYR A 180 5.68 -5.64 10.05
C TYR A 180 5.12 -5.45 8.64
N ARG A 181 4.71 -4.23 8.27
CA ARG A 181 4.24 -3.89 6.92
C ARG A 181 5.28 -4.27 5.85
N VAL A 182 6.54 -3.91 6.06
CA VAL A 182 7.63 -4.21 5.11
C VAL A 182 7.82 -5.71 4.93
N LEU A 183 7.87 -6.46 6.03
CA LEU A 183 8.04 -7.92 6.00
C LEU A 183 6.84 -8.62 5.34
N TRP A 184 5.62 -8.20 5.67
CA TRP A 184 4.41 -8.80 5.10
C TRP A 184 4.31 -8.51 3.60
N ASN A 185 4.54 -7.26 3.19
CA ASN A 185 4.50 -6.87 1.78
C ASN A 185 5.58 -7.59 0.96
N LEU A 186 6.79 -7.77 1.52
CA LEU A 186 7.87 -8.55 0.93
C LEU A 186 7.42 -10.02 0.74
N HIS A 187 6.83 -10.63 1.76
CA HIS A 187 6.35 -12.02 1.69
C HIS A 187 5.17 -12.20 0.70
N VAL A 188 4.28 -11.21 0.60
CA VAL A 188 3.21 -11.20 -0.41
C VAL A 188 3.80 -11.16 -1.82
N ASP A 189 4.69 -10.21 -2.10
CA ASP A 189 5.26 -10.08 -3.44
C ASP A 189 6.17 -11.27 -3.81
N SER A 190 6.87 -11.86 -2.83
CA SER A 190 7.66 -13.07 -3.09
C SER A 190 6.79 -14.26 -3.47
N ARG A 191 5.65 -14.46 -2.79
CA ARG A 191 4.67 -15.50 -3.16
C ARG A 191 4.06 -15.25 -4.54
N ILE A 192 3.68 -14.01 -4.85
CA ILE A 192 3.15 -13.66 -6.18
C ILE A 192 4.20 -13.98 -7.26
N ALA A 193 5.45 -13.56 -7.06
CA ALA A 193 6.54 -13.84 -7.99
C ALA A 193 6.78 -15.35 -8.19
N ARG A 194 6.72 -16.16 -7.11
CA ARG A 194 6.84 -17.62 -7.19
C ARG A 194 5.73 -18.29 -8.02
N THR A 195 4.55 -17.68 -8.11
CA THR A 195 3.46 -18.17 -8.98
C THR A 195 3.64 -17.78 -10.46
N GLY A 196 4.77 -17.15 -10.82
CA GLY A 196 5.05 -16.68 -12.19
C GLY A 196 4.26 -15.43 -12.58
N LYS A 197 3.63 -14.76 -11.61
CA LYS A 197 2.87 -13.53 -11.82
C LYS A 197 3.72 -12.32 -11.45
N GLU A 198 3.45 -11.18 -12.09
CA GLU A 198 4.14 -9.94 -11.77
C GLU A 198 3.67 -9.39 -10.41
N PRO A 199 4.57 -9.20 -9.43
CA PRO A 199 4.25 -8.58 -8.14
C PRO A 199 3.99 -7.07 -8.28
N MET A 200 3.46 -6.43 -7.23
CA MET A 200 3.23 -4.98 -7.25
C MET A 200 4.54 -4.21 -7.32
N PHE A 201 5.55 -4.67 -6.57
CA PHE A 201 6.89 -4.13 -6.61
C PHE A 201 7.92 -5.23 -6.91
N SER A 202 8.98 -4.86 -7.63
CA SER A 202 10.04 -5.80 -7.98
C SER A 202 10.83 -6.26 -6.75
N LYS A 203 11.56 -7.37 -6.89
CA LYS A 203 12.45 -7.89 -5.84
C LYS A 203 13.49 -6.84 -5.43
N GLU A 204 14.03 -6.09 -6.37
CA GLU A 204 15.02 -5.03 -6.14
C GLU A 204 14.41 -3.86 -5.36
N TYR A 205 13.16 -3.48 -5.66
CA TYR A 205 12.45 -2.49 -4.87
C TYR A 205 12.24 -2.97 -3.43
N ARG A 206 11.78 -4.21 -3.25
CA ARG A 206 11.57 -4.80 -1.93
C ARG A 206 12.87 -4.93 -1.13
N PHE A 207 13.98 -5.24 -1.79
CA PHE A 207 15.29 -5.24 -1.16
C PHE A 207 15.70 -3.85 -0.66
N ARG A 208 15.53 -2.80 -1.47
CA ARG A 208 15.81 -1.41 -1.05
C ARG A 208 14.91 -0.96 0.10
N GLU A 209 13.63 -1.30 0.06
CA GLU A 209 12.68 -1.00 1.14
C GLU A 209 13.11 -1.72 2.43
N PHE A 210 13.37 -3.03 2.36
CA PHE A 210 13.85 -3.84 3.48
C PHE A 210 15.13 -3.26 4.11
N ARG A 211 16.17 -3.04 3.30
CA ARG A 211 17.45 -2.47 3.75
C ARG A 211 17.28 -1.12 4.44
N SER A 212 16.33 -0.30 3.97
CA SER A 212 16.06 1.03 4.54
C SER A 212 15.47 0.96 5.96
N TRP A 213 14.74 -0.10 6.31
CA TRP A 213 14.16 -0.33 7.66
C TRP A 213 15.06 -1.16 8.59
N TYR A 214 15.96 -1.97 8.02
CA TYR A 214 16.86 -2.85 8.74
C TYR A 214 18.34 -2.45 8.64
N ARG A 215 18.61 -1.13 8.73
CA ARG A 215 19.97 -0.52 8.60
C ARG A 215 21.02 -1.05 9.59
N LYS A 216 20.60 -1.74 10.66
CA LYS A 216 21.52 -2.33 11.65
C LYS A 216 22.07 -3.69 11.25
N ILE A 217 21.48 -4.33 10.24
CA ILE A 217 22.01 -5.58 9.70
C ILE A 217 23.30 -5.25 8.93
N PRO A 218 24.42 -5.92 9.19
CA PRO A 218 25.67 -5.66 8.49
C PRO A 218 25.52 -5.78 6.97
N PRO A 219 26.20 -4.93 6.17
CA PRO A 219 26.10 -4.96 4.71
C PRO A 219 26.51 -6.27 4.04
N GLY A 220 27.28 -7.15 4.71
CA GLY A 220 27.62 -8.48 4.16
C GLY A 220 26.62 -9.57 4.53
N GLN A 221 25.57 -9.24 5.30
CA GLN A 221 24.57 -10.19 5.79
C GLN A 221 23.15 -9.83 5.34
N VAL A 222 22.90 -8.58 4.97
CA VAL A 222 21.56 -8.08 4.65
C VAL A 222 20.97 -8.76 3.41
N GLU A 223 21.81 -9.12 2.44
CA GLU A 223 21.44 -9.88 1.24
C GLU A 223 21.02 -11.30 1.62
N SER A 224 21.85 -12.02 2.36
CA SER A 224 21.55 -13.39 2.84
C SER A 224 20.25 -13.46 3.64
N VAL A 225 20.00 -12.44 4.47
CA VAL A 225 18.76 -12.33 5.25
C VAL A 225 17.57 -12.05 4.34
N PHE A 226 17.69 -11.08 3.43
CA PHE A 226 16.62 -10.75 2.49
C PHE A 226 16.26 -11.96 1.62
N GLU A 227 17.25 -12.65 1.06
CA GLU A 227 17.04 -13.84 0.23
C GLU A 227 16.35 -14.97 1.02
N GLY A 228 16.75 -15.21 2.26
CA GLY A 228 16.10 -16.21 3.10
C GLY A 228 14.63 -15.89 3.36
N ILE A 229 14.29 -14.63 3.63
CA ILE A 229 12.88 -14.20 3.80
C ILE A 229 12.13 -14.29 2.46
N TRP A 230 12.76 -13.85 1.36
CA TRP A 230 12.16 -13.88 0.03
C TRP A 230 11.83 -15.31 -0.40
N GLN A 231 12.71 -16.27 -0.12
CA GLN A 231 12.55 -17.69 -0.44
C GLN A 231 11.66 -18.44 0.56
N THR A 232 11.35 -17.86 1.72
CA THR A 232 10.48 -18.50 2.71
C THR A 232 9.09 -18.74 2.11
N ASP A 233 8.64 -20.00 2.12
CA ASP A 233 7.37 -20.42 1.52
C ASP A 233 6.16 -19.80 2.22
N TYR A 234 6.20 -19.76 3.55
CA TYR A 234 5.11 -19.32 4.39
C TYR A 234 5.62 -18.65 5.67
N LEU A 235 4.97 -17.56 6.07
CA LEU A 235 5.18 -16.89 7.35
C LEU A 235 3.81 -16.66 8.01
N THR A 236 3.68 -17.01 9.28
CA THR A 236 2.50 -16.70 10.08
C THR A 236 2.50 -15.22 10.53
N HIS A 237 1.33 -14.71 10.93
CA HIS A 237 1.20 -13.40 11.55
C HIS A 237 2.12 -13.26 12.78
N ALA A 238 2.17 -14.28 13.64
CA ALA A 238 2.99 -14.27 14.84
C ALA A 238 4.49 -14.18 14.53
N GLU A 239 4.98 -14.93 13.55
CA GLU A 239 6.38 -14.86 13.10
C GLU A 239 6.73 -13.48 12.53
N LEU A 240 5.84 -12.90 11.71
CA LEU A 240 6.02 -11.56 11.16
C LEU A 240 6.09 -10.50 12.27
N VAL A 241 5.23 -10.60 13.29
CA VAL A 241 5.25 -9.70 14.46
C VAL A 241 6.55 -9.88 15.25
N GLU A 242 6.96 -11.12 15.53
CA GLU A 242 8.20 -11.41 16.26
C GLU A 242 9.42 -10.84 15.52
N MET A 243 9.50 -11.05 14.21
CA MET A 243 10.54 -10.49 13.34
C MET A 243 10.52 -8.96 13.29
N ALA A 244 9.34 -8.35 13.24
CA ALA A 244 9.22 -6.90 13.25
C ALA A 244 9.68 -6.28 14.58
N SER A 245 9.40 -6.97 15.69
CA SER A 245 9.81 -6.58 17.05
C SER A 245 11.30 -6.78 17.30
N ASP A 246 11.89 -7.86 16.80
CA ASP A 246 13.28 -8.22 17.08
C ASP A 246 14.08 -8.47 15.79
N THR A 247 15.06 -7.59 15.54
CA THR A 247 15.96 -7.70 14.38
C THR A 247 16.82 -8.96 14.41
N ILE A 248 17.09 -9.56 15.58
CA ILE A 248 17.79 -10.84 15.66
C ILE A 248 16.98 -11.95 14.97
N ARG A 249 15.65 -11.97 15.15
CA ARG A 249 14.77 -12.93 14.48
C ARG A 249 14.74 -12.79 12.97
N VAL A 250 14.96 -11.57 12.47
CA VAL A 250 15.13 -11.32 11.04
C VAL A 250 16.47 -11.88 10.57
N ILE A 251 17.55 -11.65 11.33
CA ILE A 251 18.90 -12.14 11.02
C ILE A 251 18.96 -13.68 11.01
N GLU A 252 18.20 -14.35 11.87
CA GLU A 252 18.08 -15.82 11.92
C GLU A 252 17.53 -16.42 10.61
N ARG A 253 16.93 -15.62 9.73
CA ARG A 253 16.46 -16.05 8.40
C ARG A 253 17.56 -16.09 7.34
N ALA A 254 18.80 -15.71 7.66
CA ALA A 254 19.89 -15.72 6.70
C ALA A 254 20.12 -17.11 6.09
N ILE A 255 20.30 -17.16 4.76
CA ILE A 255 20.74 -18.35 4.03
C ILE A 255 22.10 -18.11 3.38
N GLU A 256 22.81 -19.19 3.05
CA GLU A 256 23.96 -19.12 2.16
C GLU A 256 23.48 -18.73 0.75
N VAL A 257 24.08 -17.68 0.18
CA VAL A 257 23.79 -17.23 -1.18
C VAL A 257 25.00 -17.62 -2.02
N GLU A 258 24.90 -18.70 -2.80
CA GLU A 258 25.89 -19.02 -3.84
C GLU A 258 25.87 -17.93 -4.90
N ASP A 259 27.04 -17.39 -5.29
CA ASP A 259 27.33 -16.39 -6.35
C ASP A 259 26.15 -16.08 -7.28
N SER A 260 25.10 -15.48 -6.70
CA SER A 260 23.90 -15.11 -7.43
C SER A 260 24.25 -13.80 -8.09
N GLU A 261 23.94 -13.63 -9.37
CA GLU A 261 24.06 -12.34 -10.05
C GLU A 261 23.21 -11.32 -9.28
N VAL A 262 23.83 -10.66 -8.31
CA VAL A 262 23.20 -9.63 -7.51
C VAL A 262 22.92 -8.50 -8.47
N PRO A 263 21.66 -8.06 -8.62
CA PRO A 263 21.39 -6.82 -9.34
C PRO A 263 22.25 -5.74 -8.68
N ASP A 264 22.97 -4.93 -9.44
CA ASP A 264 23.70 -3.78 -8.92
C ASP A 264 22.68 -2.77 -8.37
N VAL A 265 22.19 -3.02 -7.14
CA VAL A 265 21.12 -2.24 -6.53
C VAL A 265 21.75 -0.97 -5.97
N PRO A 266 21.23 0.22 -6.34
CA PRO A 266 21.74 1.47 -5.80
C PRO A 266 21.86 1.42 -4.28
N THR A 267 23.04 1.75 -3.76
CA THR A 267 23.33 1.77 -2.32
C THR A 267 22.53 2.81 -1.55
N LYS A 268 21.92 3.76 -2.27
CA LYS A 268 21.19 4.88 -1.70
C LYS A 268 19.92 4.40 -0.97
N PRO A 269 19.76 4.71 0.33
CA PRO A 269 18.55 4.41 1.08
C PRO A 269 17.31 5.06 0.46
N MET A 270 16.17 4.40 0.60
CA MET A 270 14.89 5.00 0.23
C MET A 270 14.43 5.98 1.30
N LEU A 271 14.11 7.21 0.89
CA LEU A 271 13.59 8.28 1.74
C LEU A 271 12.09 8.45 1.48
N LEU A 272 11.29 7.51 1.97
CA LEU A 272 9.84 7.58 1.81
C LEU A 272 9.19 8.35 2.97
N PRO A 273 8.05 9.02 2.73
CA PRO A 273 7.27 9.61 3.80
C PRO A 273 6.88 8.57 4.87
N GLY A 274 6.96 8.94 6.14
CA GLY A 274 6.73 8.07 7.30
C GLY A 274 7.95 7.27 7.76
N PHE A 275 9.04 7.22 6.99
CA PHE A 275 10.26 6.54 7.44
C PHE A 275 10.93 7.34 8.58
N PRO A 276 11.55 6.67 9.55
CA PRO A 276 12.22 7.34 10.66
C PRO A 276 13.45 8.09 10.15
N CYS A 277 13.54 9.38 10.49
CA CYS A 277 14.75 10.16 10.28
C CYS A 277 15.94 9.49 10.98
N PRO A 278 17.10 9.27 10.33
CA PRO A 278 18.24 8.61 10.98
C PRO A 278 18.81 9.42 12.15
N LEU A 279 18.57 10.73 12.19
CA LEU A 279 19.08 11.62 13.23
C LEU A 279 18.19 11.57 14.49
N CYS A 280 16.89 11.87 14.37
CA CYS A 280 15.98 11.92 15.53
C CYS A 280 15.14 10.65 15.75
N ARG A 281 15.12 9.73 14.78
CA ARG A 281 14.32 8.49 14.77
C ARG A 281 12.80 8.68 14.78
N PHE A 282 12.32 9.91 14.68
CA PHE A 282 10.90 10.17 14.47
C PHE A 282 10.51 9.97 13.01
N PRO A 283 9.30 9.46 12.73
CA PRO A 283 8.73 9.43 11.38
C PRO A 283 8.76 10.82 10.76
N THR A 284 9.24 10.92 9.52
CA THR A 284 9.20 12.17 8.77
C THR A 284 8.47 11.99 7.45
N TYR A 285 7.64 12.96 7.11
CA TYR A 285 6.98 13.08 5.81
C TYR A 285 7.65 14.13 4.92
N THR A 286 8.65 14.83 5.47
CA THR A 286 9.39 15.91 4.81
C THR A 286 10.88 15.60 4.91
N TRP A 287 11.46 15.12 3.83
CA TRP A 287 12.90 14.88 3.72
C TRP A 287 13.56 16.12 3.10
N VAL A 288 14.73 16.51 3.64
CA VAL A 288 15.53 17.56 2.99
C VAL A 288 16.23 16.96 1.79
N GLU A 289 15.97 17.52 0.62
CA GLU A 289 16.57 17.11 -0.64
C GLU A 289 17.89 17.85 -0.89
N ASN A 290 18.80 17.23 -1.66
CA ASN A 290 20.07 17.80 -2.09
C ASN A 290 20.86 18.46 -0.93
N MET A 291 20.99 17.74 0.19
CA MET A 291 21.62 18.24 1.42
C MET A 291 23.08 18.69 1.20
N ASP A 292 23.77 18.08 0.25
CA ASP A 292 25.11 18.42 -0.21
C ASP A 292 25.19 19.79 -0.92
N GLU A 293 24.11 20.21 -1.58
CA GLU A 293 24.02 21.51 -2.25
C GLU A 293 23.36 22.58 -1.36
N THR A 294 22.44 22.17 -0.48
CA THR A 294 21.57 23.08 0.28
C THR A 294 22.06 23.36 1.70
N LEU A 295 23.05 22.61 2.20
CA LEU A 295 23.61 22.78 3.55
C LEU A 295 25.08 23.18 3.51
N GLU A 296 25.44 24.04 4.44
CA GLU A 296 26.83 24.45 4.63
C GLU A 296 27.67 23.28 5.14
N GLY A 297 28.89 23.11 4.61
CA GLY A 297 29.75 21.96 4.93
C GLY A 297 29.99 21.74 6.43
N PHE A 298 30.14 22.83 7.20
CA PHE A 298 30.33 22.74 8.65
C PHE A 298 29.10 22.16 9.40
N VAL A 299 27.90 22.34 8.86
CA VAL A 299 26.67 21.75 9.42
C VAL A 299 26.67 20.24 9.17
N LEU A 300 27.05 19.82 7.95
CA LEU A 300 27.16 18.40 7.60
C LEU A 300 28.20 17.69 8.47
N ASP A 301 29.37 18.30 8.67
CA ASP A 301 30.42 17.77 9.53
C ASP A 301 29.95 17.65 10.98
N PHE A 302 29.26 18.67 11.49
CA PHE A 302 28.68 18.64 12.83
C PHE A 302 27.62 17.53 12.99
N ILE A 303 26.80 17.25 11.97
CA ILE A 303 25.88 16.11 12.00
C ILE A 303 26.66 14.78 12.04
N ARG A 304 27.69 14.61 11.20
CA ARG A 304 28.52 13.39 11.15
C ARG A 304 29.25 13.12 12.47
N GLU A 305 29.72 14.16 13.14
CA GLU A 305 30.33 14.05 14.48
C GLU A 305 29.34 13.54 15.53
N ASN A 306 28.08 13.99 15.47
CA ASN A 306 27.02 13.56 16.40
C ASN A 306 26.39 12.21 16.01
N HIS A 307 26.49 11.82 14.74
CA HIS A 307 25.95 10.58 14.19
C HIS A 307 27.00 9.85 13.35
N PRO A 308 27.99 9.19 13.99
CA PRO A 308 29.02 8.44 13.26
C PRO A 308 28.40 7.38 12.34
N GLY A 309 28.78 7.41 11.06
CA GLY A 309 28.25 6.52 10.01
C GLY A 309 27.02 7.05 9.27
N TRP A 310 26.52 8.23 9.63
CA TRP A 310 25.55 8.96 8.82
C TRP A 310 26.23 9.69 7.65
N ASP A 311 25.52 9.79 6.53
CA ASP A 311 25.89 10.60 5.37
C ASP A 311 24.64 11.19 4.71
N VAL A 312 24.81 12.17 3.82
CA VAL A 312 23.72 12.90 3.13
C VAL A 312 22.75 11.98 2.39
N GLU A 313 23.24 10.84 1.88
CA GLU A 313 22.40 9.83 1.22
C GLU A 313 21.37 9.19 2.15
N TYR A 314 21.64 9.14 3.47
CA TYR A 314 20.70 8.61 4.46
C TYR A 314 19.59 9.59 4.81
N GLY A 315 19.70 10.84 4.34
CA GLY A 315 18.74 11.90 4.52
C GLY A 315 18.65 12.42 5.96
N ALA A 316 17.90 13.50 6.13
CA ALA A 316 17.46 14.03 7.41
C ALA A 316 16.10 14.72 7.23
N CYS A 317 15.30 14.75 8.29
CA CYS A 317 14.09 15.57 8.28
C CYS A 317 14.41 17.06 8.39
N ASP A 318 13.51 17.89 7.86
CA ASP A 318 13.54 19.35 7.95
C ASP A 318 13.87 19.86 9.37
N ARG A 319 13.17 19.35 10.39
CA ARG A 319 13.37 19.74 11.80
C ARG A 319 14.76 19.40 12.32
N CYS A 320 15.30 18.23 11.96
CA CYS A 320 16.65 17.89 12.37
C CYS A 320 17.65 18.82 11.71
N VAL A 321 17.51 19.06 10.41
CA VAL A 321 18.39 19.97 9.69
C VAL A 321 18.35 21.37 10.31
N GLU A 322 17.18 21.91 10.63
CA GLU A 322 17.05 23.19 11.33
C GLU A 322 17.76 23.22 12.68
N VAL A 323 17.55 22.19 13.51
CA VAL A 323 18.20 22.11 14.84
C VAL A 323 19.71 22.00 14.70
N TYR A 324 20.20 21.20 13.75
CA TYR A 324 21.63 21.04 13.52
C TYR A 324 22.27 22.31 12.94
N LYS A 325 21.57 23.06 12.07
CA LYS A 325 22.01 24.38 11.62
C LYS A 325 22.23 25.33 12.81
N LEU A 326 21.22 25.45 13.68
CA LEU A 326 21.30 26.33 14.86
C LEU A 326 22.46 25.95 15.79
N ARG A 327 22.61 24.66 16.08
CA ARG A 327 23.68 24.15 16.95
C ARG A 327 25.07 24.34 16.35
N ALA A 328 25.23 24.03 15.06
CA ALA A 328 26.51 24.19 14.37
C ALA A 328 26.93 25.67 14.27
N SER A 329 25.97 26.59 14.20
CA SER A 329 26.22 28.03 14.25
C SER A 329 26.46 28.60 15.66
N GLY A 330 26.47 27.76 16.70
CA GLY A 330 26.67 28.20 18.09
C GLY A 330 25.46 28.92 18.71
N VAL A 331 24.27 28.73 18.12
CA VAL A 331 23.00 29.31 18.58
C VAL A 331 22.19 28.25 19.33
N VAL A 332 22.77 27.62 20.35
CA VAL A 332 22.12 26.95 21.52
C VAL A 332 23.20 26.70 22.57
#